data_AF-A0A946ILQ3-F1
#
_entry.id   AF-A0A946ILQ3-F1
#
_cell.length_a   1.000
_cell.length_b   1.000
_cell.length_c   1.000
_cell.angle_alpha   90.00
_cell.angle_beta   90.00
_cell.angle_gamma   90.00
#
_symmetry.space_group_name_H-M   'P 1'
#
loop_
_entity.id
_entity.type
_entity.pdbx_description
1 polymer ?
#
loop_
_entity_poly.entity_id
_entity_poly.type
_entity_poly.pdbx_seq_one_letter_code
_entity_poly.pdbx_strand_id
1 'polypeptide(L)'
;RVLKGDTLFSIASDYGIEVQSLARANNLDSPFLLYPGQIITLDTNKLKIAKGNTSQVSNSRIPEIPNRAKKTVYSKNLQWKWPIKGQVIEGFSPDKLQKGIKVKTSAGSTVHAAAPGNVVYAGSGLRGYGKLIIIKHSDMLLSAYANNHKLLVEVGQAVKHKDGISKLGVDGMMYFEIRKDGDPVNPLKYIK
;
A
#
# COMPACT_ATOMS: atom_id res chain seq x y z
N ARG A 1 -1.93 16.03 13.51
CA ARG A 1 -2.45 16.54 12.21
C ARG A 1 -1.67 15.86 11.11
N VAL A 2 -2.34 15.36 10.08
CA VAL A 2 -1.74 14.69 8.92
C VAL A 2 -0.97 15.71 8.09
N LEU A 3 0.28 15.44 7.78
CA LEU A 3 1.14 16.21 6.89
C LEU A 3 1.17 15.62 5.48
N LYS A 4 1.67 16.40 4.53
CA LYS A 4 1.88 15.89 3.16
C LYS A 4 2.92 14.77 3.20
N GLY A 5 2.52 13.57 2.78
CA GLY A 5 3.36 12.37 2.82
C GLY A 5 3.09 11.46 4.01
N ASP A 6 2.28 11.91 4.98
CA ASP A 6 1.80 11.05 6.05
C ASP A 6 0.81 10.02 5.49
N THR A 7 0.92 8.81 6.03
CA THR A 7 -0.01 7.72 5.76
C THR A 7 -0.45 7.14 7.09
N LEU A 8 -1.56 6.41 7.07
CA LEU A 8 -2.01 5.75 8.29
C LEU A 8 -0.93 4.82 8.86
N PHE A 9 -0.13 4.19 7.99
CA PHE A 9 1.01 3.38 8.40
C PHE A 9 2.13 4.21 9.05
N SER A 10 2.57 5.30 8.40
CA SER A 10 3.70 6.09 8.95
C SER A 10 3.33 6.69 10.29
N ILE A 11 2.11 7.23 10.41
CA ILE A 11 1.63 7.77 11.68
C ILE A 11 1.47 6.65 12.72
N ALA A 12 0.89 5.51 12.36
CA ALA A 12 0.80 4.38 13.30
C ALA A 12 2.18 3.92 13.78
N SER A 13 3.16 3.81 12.87
CA SER A 13 4.53 3.41 13.19
C SER A 13 5.25 4.41 14.08
N ASP A 14 5.11 5.71 13.83
CA ASP A 14 5.79 6.77 14.58
C ASP A 14 5.31 6.83 16.04
N TYR A 15 4.06 6.44 16.29
CA TYR A 15 3.44 6.46 17.60
C TYR A 15 3.29 5.07 18.24
N GLY A 16 3.82 4.01 17.60
CA GLY A 16 3.75 2.64 18.12
C GLY A 16 2.33 2.05 18.19
N ILE A 17 1.43 2.52 17.33
CA ILE A 17 0.02 2.12 17.27
C ILE A 17 -0.18 1.10 16.15
N GLU A 18 -1.12 0.17 16.32
CA GLU A 18 -1.53 -0.74 15.25
C GLU A 18 -2.34 0.01 14.18
N VAL A 19 -1.94 -0.10 12.92
CA VAL A 19 -2.58 0.58 11.77
C VAL A 19 -4.10 0.35 11.74
N GLN A 20 -4.55 -0.88 11.97
CA GLN A 20 -5.97 -1.23 11.92
C GLN A 20 -6.76 -0.60 13.08
N SER A 21 -6.15 -0.51 14.26
CA SER A 21 -6.76 0.13 15.42
C SER A 21 -6.81 1.65 15.23
N LEU A 22 -5.78 2.25 14.63
CA LEU A 22 -5.78 3.66 14.22
C LEU A 22 -6.84 3.94 13.14
N ALA A 23 -6.98 3.05 12.15
CA ALA A 23 -8.01 3.16 11.10
C ALA A 23 -9.40 3.20 11.74
N ARG A 24 -9.70 2.20 12.58
CA ARG A 24 -10.99 2.08 13.26
C ARG A 24 -11.28 3.29 14.15
N ALA A 25 -10.29 3.76 14.91
CA ALA A 25 -10.45 4.91 15.81
C ALA A 25 -10.78 6.21 15.06
N ASN A 26 -10.46 6.26 13.76
CA ASN A 26 -10.68 7.40 12.89
C ASN A 26 -11.77 7.16 11.85
N ASN A 27 -12.56 6.07 11.98
CA ASN A 27 -13.59 5.67 11.03
C ASN A 27 -13.08 5.65 9.57
N LEU A 28 -11.83 5.23 9.38
CA LEU A 28 -11.22 5.13 8.07
C LEU A 28 -11.52 3.75 7.50
N ASP A 29 -12.25 3.73 6.39
CA ASP A 29 -12.44 2.53 5.59
C ASP A 29 -11.30 2.37 4.59
N SER A 30 -11.05 1.12 4.19
CA SER A 30 -10.12 0.81 3.11
C SER A 30 -10.47 1.64 1.86
N PRO A 31 -9.53 2.37 1.23
CA PRO A 31 -8.07 2.18 1.26
C PRO A 31 -7.30 2.99 2.34
N PHE A 32 -7.96 3.44 3.41
CA PHE A 32 -7.37 4.21 4.51
C PHE A 32 -6.68 5.51 4.05
N LEU A 33 -7.31 6.18 3.08
CA LEU A 33 -6.80 7.41 2.50
C LEU A 33 -6.78 8.53 3.54
N LEU A 34 -5.64 9.19 3.67
CA LEU A 34 -5.46 10.38 4.50
C LEU A 34 -5.19 11.59 3.61
N TYR A 35 -5.75 12.73 4.00
CA TYR A 35 -5.52 14.00 3.32
C TYR A 35 -4.63 14.92 4.17
N PRO A 36 -3.68 15.67 3.56
CA PRO A 36 -2.91 16.67 4.29
C PRO A 36 -3.84 17.67 5.00
N GLY A 37 -3.53 17.97 6.26
CA GLY A 37 -4.33 18.83 7.13
C GLY A 37 -5.41 18.10 7.93
N GLN A 38 -5.73 16.85 7.61
CA GLN A 38 -6.70 16.03 8.33
C GLN A 38 -6.28 15.86 9.79
N ILE A 39 -7.23 15.97 10.71
CA ILE A 39 -7.01 15.64 12.12
C ILE A 39 -7.38 14.18 12.30
N ILE A 40 -6.47 13.43 12.90
CA ILE A 40 -6.70 12.04 13.28
C ILE A 40 -6.48 11.93 14.79
N THR A 41 -7.26 11.06 15.43
CA THR A 41 -7.05 10.65 16.81
C THR A 41 -6.00 9.55 16.86
N LEU A 42 -5.10 9.63 17.84
CA LEU A 42 -4.16 8.55 18.19
C LEU A 42 -4.71 7.69 19.34
N ASP A 43 -5.82 8.11 19.96
CA ASP A 43 -6.50 7.33 21.00
C ASP A 43 -7.28 6.18 20.35
N THR A 44 -6.68 4.98 20.43
CA THR A 44 -7.26 3.74 19.92
C THR A 44 -8.02 2.94 20.98
N ASN A 45 -8.06 3.42 22.23
CA ASN A 45 -8.68 2.71 23.36
C ASN A 45 -10.21 2.87 23.40
N LYS A 46 -10.78 3.86 22.69
CA LYS A 46 -12.23 4.12 22.66
C LYS A 46 -13.08 3.01 22.03
N LEU A 47 -12.47 2.01 21.39
CA LEU A 47 -13.19 0.94 20.70
C LEU A 47 -13.32 -0.37 21.50
N LYS A 48 -12.77 -0.44 22.71
CA LYS A 48 -12.98 -1.61 23.60
C LYS A 48 -14.36 -1.61 24.27
N ILE A 49 -15.19 -0.57 24.07
CA ILE A 49 -16.51 -0.41 24.66
C ILE A 49 -17.59 -0.34 23.56
N ALA A 50 -17.70 -1.38 22.73
CA ALA A 50 -18.85 -1.52 21.82
C ALA A 50 -19.06 -2.99 21.42
N LYS A 51 -19.24 -3.88 22.39
CA LYS A 51 -20.07 -5.08 22.20
C LYS A 51 -21.48 -4.71 22.62
N GLY A 52 -22.37 -4.41 21.67
CA GLY A 52 -23.77 -4.12 21.98
C GLY A 52 -24.57 -3.58 20.80
N ASN A 53 -25.31 -4.49 20.17
CA ASN A 53 -26.57 -4.32 19.44
C ASN A 53 -26.70 -3.52 18.13
N THR A 54 -27.56 -4.14 17.32
CA THR A 54 -28.16 -3.85 16.03
C THR A 54 -29.10 -2.62 16.01
N SER A 55 -29.24 -2.07 14.80
CA SER A 55 -30.44 -1.45 14.19
C SER A 55 -30.53 0.07 14.00
N GLN A 56 -30.56 0.41 12.70
CA GLN A 56 -31.46 1.34 11.99
C GLN A 56 -31.23 2.87 11.94
N VAL A 57 -30.87 3.30 10.72
CA VAL A 57 -31.44 4.36 9.84
C VAL A 57 -31.76 5.75 10.44
N SER A 58 -31.13 6.77 9.87
CA SER A 58 -31.79 8.06 9.61
C SER A 58 -31.25 8.72 8.34
N ASN A 59 -32.15 8.92 7.39
CA ASN A 59 -32.01 9.72 6.18
C ASN A 59 -31.52 11.15 6.46
N SER A 60 -30.46 11.56 5.76
CA SER A 60 -30.22 12.97 5.42
C SER A 60 -29.67 13.03 3.99
N ARG A 61 -30.46 13.61 3.08
CA ARG A 61 -30.04 13.93 1.71
C ARG A 61 -28.90 14.95 1.77
N ILE A 62 -27.69 14.51 1.43
CA ILE A 62 -26.55 15.38 1.13
C ILE A 62 -26.43 15.43 -0.41
N PRO A 63 -26.20 16.61 -1.02
CA PRO A 63 -26.04 16.72 -2.47
C PRO A 63 -24.92 15.81 -2.98
N GLU A 64 -25.22 15.04 -4.03
CA GLU A 64 -24.28 14.15 -4.71
C GLU A 64 -23.10 14.96 -5.29
N ILE A 65 -21.98 14.97 -4.57
CA ILE A 65 -20.66 15.22 -5.17
C ILE A 65 -20.47 14.05 -6.15
N PRO A 66 -20.10 14.28 -7.43
CA PRO A 66 -20.01 13.20 -8.42
C PRO A 66 -19.02 12.15 -7.93
N ASN A 67 -19.61 11.07 -7.41
CA ASN A 67 -18.93 9.94 -6.83
C ASN A 67 -18.29 9.14 -7.97
N ARG A 68 -17.12 9.60 -8.41
CA ARG A 68 -16.18 8.76 -9.14
C ARG A 68 -15.17 8.16 -8.16
N ALA A 69 -15.65 7.60 -7.04
CA ALA A 69 -14.94 6.52 -6.39
C ALA A 69 -14.86 5.38 -7.42
N LYS A 70 -13.74 5.33 -8.14
CA LYS A 70 -13.43 4.22 -9.04
C LYS A 70 -13.56 2.95 -8.21
N LYS A 71 -14.54 2.10 -8.55
CA LYS A 71 -14.78 0.80 -7.89
C LYS A 71 -13.44 0.12 -7.66
N THR A 72 -13.18 -0.26 -6.41
CA THR A 72 -12.06 -1.11 -6.01
C THR A 72 -12.15 -2.39 -6.83
N VAL A 73 -11.29 -2.53 -7.85
CA VAL A 73 -11.24 -3.74 -8.68
C VAL A 73 -10.49 -4.81 -7.90
N TYR A 74 -11.18 -5.44 -6.95
CA TYR A 74 -10.75 -6.71 -6.37
C TYR A 74 -11.02 -7.80 -7.42
N SER A 75 -10.06 -8.04 -8.32
CA SER A 75 -10.26 -9.07 -9.35
C SER A 75 -10.23 -10.45 -8.70
N LYS A 76 -11.34 -11.20 -8.77
CA LYS A 76 -11.43 -12.62 -8.36
C LYS A 76 -10.32 -13.49 -8.98
N ASN A 77 -9.76 -13.07 -10.12
CA ASN A 77 -8.66 -13.73 -10.82
C ASN A 77 -7.44 -12.80 -10.92
N LEU A 78 -6.80 -12.51 -9.78
CA LEU A 78 -5.61 -11.65 -9.73
C LEU A 78 -4.39 -12.35 -10.36
N GLN A 79 -3.88 -11.82 -11.48
CA GLN A 79 -2.74 -12.39 -12.20
C GLN A 79 -1.48 -11.57 -12.00
N TRP A 80 -0.57 -11.99 -11.14
CA TRP A 80 0.66 -11.25 -10.91
C TRP A 80 1.62 -11.30 -12.09
N LYS A 81 2.15 -10.13 -12.47
CA LYS A 81 3.14 -9.95 -13.53
C LYS A 81 4.42 -9.38 -12.98
N TRP A 82 5.52 -9.66 -13.66
CA TRP A 82 6.81 -9.08 -13.33
C TRP A 82 6.71 -7.55 -13.37
N PRO A 83 7.03 -6.86 -12.27
CA PRO A 83 6.97 -5.39 -12.24
C PRO A 83 8.08 -4.75 -13.05
N ILE A 84 9.17 -5.49 -13.28
CA ILE A 84 10.30 -5.09 -14.10
C ILE A 84 11.00 -6.34 -14.64
N LYS A 85 11.60 -6.24 -15.82
CA LYS A 85 12.46 -7.30 -16.38
C LYS A 85 13.88 -7.12 -15.83
N GLY A 86 14.46 -8.20 -15.32
CA GLY A 86 15.81 -8.18 -14.75
C GLY A 86 16.19 -9.49 -14.10
N GLN A 87 17.38 -9.52 -13.50
CA GLN A 87 17.91 -10.68 -12.79
C GLN A 87 17.56 -10.58 -11.30
N VAL A 88 17.02 -11.66 -10.73
CA VAL A 88 16.87 -11.78 -9.27
C VAL A 88 18.26 -11.99 -8.67
N ILE A 89 18.73 -11.03 -7.86
CA ILE A 89 20.04 -11.06 -7.18
C ILE A 89 19.92 -11.37 -5.69
N GLU A 90 18.71 -11.25 -5.12
CA GLU A 90 18.40 -11.67 -3.75
C GLU A 90 16.99 -12.28 -3.76
N GLY A 91 16.86 -13.47 -3.19
CA GLY A 91 15.60 -14.20 -3.11
C GLY A 91 14.90 -14.02 -1.77
N PHE A 92 13.66 -14.53 -1.68
CA PHE A 92 12.93 -14.61 -0.43
C PHE A 92 13.52 -15.70 0.48
N SER A 93 13.86 -15.32 1.71
CA SER A 93 14.44 -16.21 2.73
C SER A 93 14.10 -15.70 4.14
N PRO A 94 13.05 -16.25 4.79
CA PRO A 94 12.65 -15.84 6.13
C PRO A 94 13.77 -15.95 7.17
N ASP A 95 14.56 -17.03 7.11
CA ASP A 95 15.68 -17.29 8.05
C ASP A 95 16.77 -16.23 7.96
N LYS A 96 16.91 -15.58 6.79
CA LYS A 96 17.85 -14.48 6.55
C LYS A 96 17.19 -13.11 6.61
N LEU A 97 15.94 -13.04 7.10
CA LEU A 97 15.12 -11.82 7.15
C LEU A 97 14.88 -11.16 5.77
N GLN A 98 15.02 -11.92 4.68
CA GLN A 98 14.77 -11.48 3.32
C GLN A 98 13.28 -11.67 3.00
N LYS A 99 12.50 -10.60 3.25
CA LYS A 99 11.04 -10.59 3.17
C LYS A 99 10.49 -10.43 1.73
N GLY A 100 11.37 -10.27 0.75
CA GLY A 100 11.02 -10.05 -0.65
C GLY A 100 12.12 -10.53 -1.58
N ILE A 101 12.18 -9.95 -2.77
CA ILE A 101 13.22 -10.19 -3.77
C ILE A 101 13.90 -8.87 -4.15
N LYS A 102 15.19 -8.93 -4.51
CA LYS A 102 15.87 -7.83 -5.20
C LYS A 102 16.10 -8.19 -6.66
N VAL A 103 15.71 -7.28 -7.54
CA VAL A 103 15.86 -7.43 -8.99
C VAL A 103 16.82 -6.38 -9.50
N LYS A 104 17.90 -6.81 -10.15
CA LYS A 104 18.87 -5.97 -10.85
C LYS A 104 18.44 -5.81 -12.31
N THR A 105 18.47 -4.58 -12.79
CA THR A 105 18.15 -4.21 -14.18
C THR A 105 18.93 -2.96 -14.59
N SER A 106 18.60 -2.38 -15.74
CA SER A 106 19.23 -1.15 -16.23
C SER A 106 18.83 0.06 -15.38
N ALA A 107 19.77 0.99 -15.21
CA ALA A 107 19.55 2.26 -14.53
C ALA A 107 18.35 3.04 -15.14
N GLY A 108 17.58 3.73 -14.29
CA GLY A 108 16.46 4.56 -14.77
C GLY A 108 15.26 3.79 -15.34
N SER A 109 15.26 2.46 -15.29
CA SER A 109 14.15 1.65 -15.80
C SER A 109 12.83 1.97 -15.11
N THR A 110 11.73 1.88 -15.86
CA THR A 110 10.37 2.03 -15.32
C THR A 110 9.97 0.75 -14.59
N VAL A 111 9.54 0.90 -13.35
CA VAL A 111 8.84 -0.16 -12.60
C VAL A 111 7.35 -0.02 -12.85
N HIS A 112 6.68 -1.15 -13.01
CA HIS A 112 5.24 -1.21 -13.25
C HIS A 112 4.51 -1.92 -12.11
N ALA A 113 3.21 -1.65 -11.96
CA ALA A 113 2.39 -2.40 -11.03
C ALA A 113 2.31 -3.89 -11.43
N ALA A 114 2.65 -4.77 -10.49
CA ALA A 114 2.61 -6.21 -10.68
C ALA A 114 1.17 -6.73 -10.85
N ALA A 115 0.20 -6.07 -10.21
CA ALA A 115 -1.23 -6.38 -10.31
C ALA A 115 -2.10 -5.11 -10.14
N PRO A 116 -3.37 -5.13 -10.61
CA PRO A 116 -4.33 -4.06 -10.40
C PRO A 116 -4.58 -3.84 -8.92
N GLY A 117 -4.73 -2.59 -8.53
CA GLY A 117 -4.98 -2.25 -7.14
C GLY A 117 -5.04 -0.75 -6.94
N ASN A 118 -5.03 -0.35 -5.68
CA ASN A 118 -4.99 1.05 -5.28
C ASN A 118 -3.70 1.33 -4.53
N VAL A 119 -3.04 2.42 -4.86
CA VAL A 119 -1.85 2.89 -4.14
C VAL A 119 -2.28 3.34 -2.74
N VAL A 120 -1.80 2.65 -1.72
CA VAL A 120 -2.07 2.96 -0.30
C VAL A 120 -0.90 3.65 0.38
N TYR A 121 0.26 3.68 -0.27
CA TYR A 121 1.43 4.43 0.18
C TYR A 121 2.29 4.85 -1.03
N ALA A 122 2.79 6.08 -1.02
CA ALA A 122 3.75 6.60 -1.99
C ALA A 122 4.60 7.70 -1.33
N GLY A 123 5.84 7.38 -0.93
CA GLY A 123 6.68 8.35 -0.21
C GLY A 123 7.97 7.75 0.36
N SER A 124 8.66 8.51 1.23
CA SER A 124 9.96 8.11 1.83
C SER A 124 9.94 7.99 3.37
N GLY A 125 8.77 8.04 4.00
CA GLY A 125 8.64 8.02 5.46
C GLY A 125 9.02 6.69 6.14
N LEU A 126 9.03 5.56 5.40
CA LEU A 126 9.41 4.27 5.97
C LEU A 126 10.94 4.06 5.90
N ARG A 127 11.57 4.07 7.08
CA ARG A 127 13.01 3.85 7.24
C ARG A 127 13.45 2.52 6.61
N GLY A 128 14.55 2.56 5.87
CA GLY A 128 15.16 1.38 5.26
C GLY A 128 14.64 1.00 3.87
N TYR A 129 13.56 1.62 3.39
CA TYR A 129 12.98 1.32 2.06
C TYR A 129 13.29 2.38 0.99
N GLY A 130 13.85 3.53 1.36
CA GLY A 130 13.96 4.68 0.47
C GLY A 130 12.57 5.16 0.02
N LYS A 131 12.45 5.62 -1.24
CA LYS A 131 11.12 5.90 -1.80
C LYS A 131 10.41 4.58 -2.07
N LEU A 132 9.22 4.45 -1.51
CA LEU A 132 8.43 3.23 -1.50
C LEU A 132 7.03 3.50 -2.07
N ILE A 133 6.49 2.51 -2.76
CA ILE A 133 5.09 2.42 -3.16
C ILE A 133 4.51 1.15 -2.54
N ILE A 134 3.32 1.24 -1.95
CA ILE A 134 2.54 0.05 -1.55
C ILE A 134 1.21 0.09 -2.31
N ILE A 135 0.87 -1.03 -2.96
CA ILE A 135 -0.39 -1.21 -3.68
C ILE A 135 -1.21 -2.28 -2.96
N LYS A 136 -2.46 -1.94 -2.62
CA LYS A 136 -3.47 -2.89 -2.11
C LYS A 136 -4.23 -3.51 -3.28
N HIS A 137 -4.20 -4.84 -3.36
CA HIS A 137 -4.83 -5.63 -4.42
C HIS A 137 -6.10 -6.34 -3.94
N SER A 138 -6.18 -6.65 -2.64
CA SER A 138 -7.36 -7.18 -1.94
C SER A 138 -7.24 -6.90 -0.45
N ASP A 139 -8.23 -7.29 0.34
CA ASP A 139 -8.13 -7.21 1.82
C ASP A 139 -7.00 -8.06 2.39
N MET A 140 -6.59 -9.10 1.68
CA MET A 140 -5.54 -10.01 2.10
C MET A 140 -4.21 -9.75 1.39
N LEU A 141 -4.16 -9.01 0.26
CA LEU A 141 -2.97 -8.92 -0.60
C LEU A 141 -2.47 -7.50 -0.80
N LEU A 142 -1.18 -7.31 -0.52
CA LEU A 142 -0.41 -6.08 -0.75
C LEU A 142 0.85 -6.38 -1.56
N SER A 143 1.33 -5.40 -2.33
CA SER A 143 2.70 -5.41 -2.85
C SER A 143 3.44 -4.12 -2.53
N ALA A 144 4.74 -4.25 -2.28
CA ALA A 144 5.64 -3.15 -1.95
C ALA A 144 6.78 -3.07 -2.98
N TYR A 145 7.08 -1.85 -3.43
CA TYR A 145 8.12 -1.53 -4.41
C TYR A 145 9.02 -0.48 -3.78
N ALA A 146 10.25 -0.84 -3.44
CA ALA A 146 11.20 0.04 -2.75
C ALA A 146 12.46 0.30 -3.59
N ASN A 147 13.35 1.15 -3.06
CA ASN A 147 14.54 1.69 -3.74
C ASN A 147 14.20 2.49 -5.00
N ASN A 148 13.03 3.16 -5.01
CA ASN A 148 12.67 3.99 -6.15
C ASN A 148 13.46 5.31 -6.14
N HIS A 149 13.77 5.82 -7.32
CA HIS A 149 14.34 7.16 -7.48
C HIS A 149 13.26 8.23 -7.70
N LYS A 150 12.22 7.92 -8.50
CA LYS A 150 11.09 8.83 -8.75
C LYS A 150 9.77 8.06 -8.68
N LEU A 151 8.79 8.60 -7.97
CA LEU A 151 7.43 8.08 -7.94
C LEU A 151 6.63 8.71 -9.07
N LEU A 152 5.82 7.91 -9.77
CA LEU A 152 4.95 8.33 -10.88
C LEU A 152 3.47 8.24 -10.53
N VAL A 153 3.17 7.87 -9.28
CA VAL A 153 1.82 7.68 -8.76
C VAL A 153 1.69 8.30 -7.38
N GLU A 154 0.45 8.55 -7.00
CA GLU A 154 0.07 9.17 -5.73
C GLU A 154 -0.83 8.25 -4.91
N VAL A 155 -0.92 8.49 -3.61
CA VAL A 155 -1.83 7.74 -2.72
C VAL A 155 -3.28 7.93 -3.18
N GLY A 156 -4.06 6.83 -3.19
CA GLY A 156 -5.44 6.80 -3.69
C GLY A 156 -5.56 6.51 -5.19
N GLN A 157 -4.46 6.54 -5.94
CA GLN A 157 -4.50 6.24 -7.37
C GLN A 157 -4.78 4.75 -7.62
N ALA A 158 -5.79 4.46 -8.44
CA ALA A 158 -6.02 3.13 -9.00
C ALA A 158 -5.03 2.87 -10.14
N VAL A 159 -4.40 1.68 -10.13
CA VAL A 159 -3.44 1.23 -11.15
C VAL A 159 -3.84 -0.13 -11.71
N LYS A 160 -3.44 -0.40 -12.94
CA LYS A 160 -3.60 -1.67 -13.66
C LYS A 160 -2.23 -2.33 -13.88
N HIS A 161 -2.25 -3.57 -14.36
CA HIS A 161 -1.03 -4.21 -14.86
C HIS A 161 -0.33 -3.30 -15.86
N LYS A 162 1.01 -3.25 -15.79
CA LYS A 162 1.87 -2.47 -16.69
C LYS A 162 1.72 -0.94 -16.59
N ASP A 163 0.91 -0.41 -15.67
CA ASP A 163 0.96 1.02 -15.38
C ASP A 163 2.33 1.33 -14.76
N GLY A 164 3.05 2.33 -15.31
CA GLY A 164 4.33 2.77 -14.78
C GLY A 164 4.12 3.47 -13.44
N ILE A 165 4.71 2.94 -12.37
CA ILE A 165 4.52 3.45 -11.01
C ILE A 165 5.73 4.20 -10.47
N SER A 166 6.93 3.89 -10.95
CA SER A 166 8.16 4.57 -10.53
C SER A 166 9.29 4.41 -11.55
N LYS A 167 10.39 5.13 -11.29
CA LYS A 167 11.69 4.98 -11.96
C LYS A 167 12.74 4.56 -10.95
N LEU A 168 13.63 3.64 -11.34
CA LEU A 168 14.79 3.26 -10.55
C LEU A 168 15.93 4.30 -10.64
N GLY A 169 16.87 4.20 -9.70
CA GLY A 169 18.09 5.01 -9.67
C GLY A 169 19.18 4.49 -10.61
N VAL A 170 20.38 5.05 -10.44
CA VAL A 170 21.59 4.67 -11.18
C VAL A 170 22.07 3.26 -10.85
N ASP A 171 21.72 2.74 -9.68
CA ASP A 171 22.01 1.37 -9.28
C ASP A 171 21.15 0.34 -10.04
N GLY A 172 20.00 0.74 -10.61
CA GLY A 172 19.10 -0.17 -11.31
C GLY A 172 18.61 -1.33 -10.42
N MET A 173 18.45 -1.10 -9.12
CA MET A 173 18.02 -2.14 -8.17
C MET A 173 16.62 -1.86 -7.65
N MET A 174 15.72 -2.83 -7.79
CA MET A 174 14.38 -2.79 -7.22
C MET A 174 14.28 -3.80 -6.08
N TYR A 175 13.69 -3.41 -4.96
CA TYR A 175 13.17 -4.37 -3.97
C TYR A 175 11.67 -4.55 -4.18
N PHE A 176 11.21 -5.80 -4.20
CA PHE A 176 9.81 -6.17 -4.38
C PHE A 176 9.36 -7.19 -3.35
N GLU A 177 8.22 -6.95 -2.73
CA GLU A 177 7.62 -7.83 -1.72
C GLU A 177 6.13 -7.99 -1.98
N ILE A 178 5.60 -9.18 -1.69
CA ILE A 178 4.18 -9.45 -1.61
C ILE A 178 3.88 -9.82 -0.17
N ARG A 179 2.83 -9.24 0.40
CA ARG A 179 2.31 -9.62 1.71
C ARG A 179 0.92 -10.23 1.55
N LYS A 180 0.70 -11.36 2.21
CA LYS A 180 -0.59 -12.01 2.33
C LYS A 180 -0.98 -12.06 3.81
N ASP A 181 -2.15 -11.53 4.16
CA ASP A 181 -2.64 -11.48 5.54
C ASP A 181 -1.66 -10.80 6.53
N GLY A 182 -0.88 -9.83 6.02
CA GLY A 182 0.16 -9.12 6.79
C GLY A 182 1.54 -9.76 6.74
N ASP A 183 1.63 -11.05 6.43
CA ASP A 183 2.89 -11.79 6.38
C ASP A 183 3.57 -11.72 5.01
N PRO A 184 4.90 -11.58 4.95
CA PRO A 184 5.63 -11.61 3.69
C PRO A 184 5.62 -13.04 3.11
N VAL A 185 5.33 -13.15 1.82
CA VAL A 185 5.29 -14.43 1.09
C VAL A 185 6.24 -14.39 -0.09
N ASN A 186 6.77 -15.56 -0.49
CA ASN A 186 7.69 -15.66 -1.63
C ASN A 186 7.05 -15.11 -2.93
N PRO A 187 7.52 -13.97 -3.47
CA PRO A 187 6.91 -13.35 -4.65
C PRO A 187 7.01 -14.21 -5.92
N LEU A 188 8.04 -15.05 -6.01
CA LEU A 188 8.27 -15.94 -7.16
C LEU A 188 7.20 -17.04 -7.29
N LYS A 189 6.41 -17.30 -6.22
CA LYS A 189 5.26 -18.22 -6.29
C LYS A 189 4.01 -17.58 -6.90
N TYR A 190 3.97 -16.25 -7.00
CA TYR A 190 2.83 -15.49 -7.48
C TYR A 190 3.03 -15.02 -8.92
N ILE A 191 4.21 -14.47 -9.20
CA ILE A 191 4.51 -13.81 -10.47
C ILE A 191 4.61 -14.84 -11.60
N LYS A 192 3.90 -14.59 -12.70
CA LYS A 192 3.95 -15.38 -13.94
C LYS A 192 4.30 -14.52 -15.14
#